data_AF-A0A257Q9A2-F1
#
_entry.id   AF-A0A257Q9A2-F1
#
_cell.length_a   1.000
_cell.length_b   1.000
_cell.length_c   1.000
_cell.angle_alpha   90.00
_cell.angle_beta   90.00
_cell.angle_gamma   90.00
#
_symmetry.space_group_name_H-M   'P 1'
#
loop_
_entity.id
_entity.type
_entity.pdbx_description
1 polymer ?
#
loop_
_entity_poly.entity_id
_entity_poly.type
_entity_poly.pdbx_seq_one_letter_code
_entity_poly.pdbx_strand_id
1 'polypeptide(L)'
;RVLTEAAIMGKRDDLRGLKENVIVGRLIPAGTGMAYHIARKDKELLEAAERQAARALANPFEDAPAEVVEVHEGPAPDETAAGAAE
;
A
#
# COMPACT_ATOMS: atom_id res chain seq x y z
N ARG A 1 -24.03 -3.17 7.95
CA ARG A 1 -22.98 -4.19 7.74
C ARG A 1 -21.67 -3.58 7.25
N VAL A 2 -21.63 -2.91 6.09
CA VAL A 2 -20.39 -2.32 5.52
C VAL A 2 -19.67 -1.36 6.48
N LEU A 3 -20.38 -0.46 7.16
CA LEU A 3 -19.78 0.49 8.10
C LEU A 3 -19.16 -0.18 9.34
N THR A 4 -19.79 -1.24 9.86
CA THR A 4 -19.32 -1.97 11.04
C THR A 4 -18.00 -2.68 10.74
N GLU A 5 -17.91 -3.35 9.59
CA GLU A 5 -16.69 -4.02 9.15
C GLU A 5 -15.57 -3.01 8.85
N ALA A 6 -15.90 -1.87 8.20
CA ALA A 6 -14.93 -0.80 7.95
C ALA A 6 -14.39 -0.19 9.25
N ALA A 7 -15.24 0.01 10.27
CA ALA A 7 -14.85 0.54 11.56
C ALA A 7 -13.94 -0.42 12.34
N ILE A 8 -14.29 -1.72 12.38
CA ILE A 8 -13.48 -2.75 13.06
C ILE A 8 -12.11 -2.87 12.41
N MET A 9 -12.03 -2.80 11.07
CA MET A 9 -10.77 -2.90 10.33
C MET A 9 -10.02 -1.55 10.23
N GLY A 10 -10.56 -0.46 10.76
CA GLY A 10 -9.95 0.87 10.65
C GLY A 10 -9.73 1.35 9.22
N LYS A 11 -10.60 0.95 8.28
CA LYS A 11 -10.44 1.28 6.85
C LYS A 11 -10.50 2.79 6.63
N ARG A 12 -9.60 3.29 5.78
CA ARG A 12 -9.59 4.68 5.33
C ARG A 12 -10.02 4.75 3.88
N ASP A 13 -10.74 5.81 3.55
CA ASP A 13 -11.16 6.14 2.20
C ASP A 13 -10.29 7.29 1.68
N ASP A 14 -9.55 7.03 0.61
CA ASP A 14 -8.65 8.01 -0.01
C ASP A 14 -9.37 8.95 -0.99
N LEU A 15 -10.70 8.83 -1.12
CA LEU A 15 -11.58 9.65 -1.95
C LEU A 15 -11.10 9.72 -3.41
N ARG A 16 -10.77 8.56 -3.98
CA ARG A 16 -10.30 8.44 -5.36
C ARG A 16 -11.44 8.23 -6.34
N GLY A 17 -12.60 7.77 -5.87
CA GLY A 17 -13.75 7.45 -6.70
C GLY A 17 -14.68 8.63 -6.98
N LEU A 18 -15.55 8.48 -7.99
CA LEU A 18 -16.58 9.47 -8.29
C LEU A 18 -17.60 9.58 -7.14
N LYS A 19 -18.15 8.43 -6.72
CA LYS A 19 -19.26 8.37 -5.76
C LYS A 19 -18.87 8.96 -4.39
N GLU A 20 -17.69 8.62 -3.90
CA GLU A 20 -17.20 9.07 -2.58
C GLU A 20 -17.06 10.59 -2.56
N ASN A 21 -16.49 11.18 -3.62
CA ASN A 21 -16.36 12.63 -3.74
C ASN A 21 -17.71 13.33 -3.86
N VAL A 22 -18.69 12.73 -4.56
CA VAL A 22 -20.06 13.25 -4.62
C VAL A 22 -20.71 13.24 -3.23
N ILE A 23 -20.59 12.14 -2.49
CA ILE A 23 -21.21 12.00 -1.15
C ILE A 23 -20.63 13.02 -0.17
N VAL A 24 -19.32 13.30 -0.24
CA VAL A 24 -18.67 14.24 0.68
C VAL A 24 -18.72 15.69 0.18
N GLY A 25 -19.17 15.94 -1.04
CA GLY A 25 -19.31 17.29 -1.62
C GLY A 25 -18.01 17.91 -2.11
N ARG A 26 -17.03 17.11 -2.55
CA ARG A 26 -15.79 17.57 -3.19
C ARG A 26 -15.90 17.50 -4.72
N LEU A 27 -15.02 18.21 -5.42
CA LEU A 27 -14.90 18.09 -6.88
C LEU A 27 -14.64 16.62 -7.26
N ILE A 28 -15.35 16.12 -8.25
CA ILE A 28 -15.17 14.74 -8.75
C ILE A 28 -13.94 14.62 -9.65
N PRO A 29 -13.28 13.45 -9.73
CA PRO A 29 -12.15 13.22 -10.63
C PRO A 29 -12.64 12.96 -12.07
N ALA A 30 -13.38 13.91 -12.63
CA ALA A 30 -13.86 13.89 -14.01
C ALA A 30 -14.11 15.31 -14.51
N GLY A 31 -14.05 15.49 -15.83
CA GLY A 31 -14.30 16.78 -16.49
C GLY A 31 -13.45 17.89 -15.90
N THR A 32 -14.08 19.01 -15.54
CA THR A 32 -13.42 20.18 -14.94
C THR A 32 -12.78 19.90 -13.58
N GLY A 33 -13.24 18.88 -12.86
CA GLY A 33 -12.66 18.47 -11.59
C GLY A 33 -11.30 17.76 -11.72
N MET A 34 -10.91 17.30 -12.91
CA MET A 34 -9.62 16.62 -13.13
C MET A 34 -8.42 17.52 -12.80
N ALA A 35 -8.47 18.80 -13.17
CA ALA A 35 -7.38 19.73 -12.89
C ALA A 35 -7.08 19.86 -11.39
N TYR A 36 -8.14 19.87 -10.57
CA TYR A 36 -8.02 19.90 -9.11
C TYR A 36 -7.36 18.62 -8.57
N HIS A 37 -7.78 17.45 -9.07
CA HIS A 37 -7.23 16.17 -8.61
C HIS A 37 -5.78 15.96 -9.05
N ILE A 38 -5.42 16.39 -10.25
CA ILE A 38 -4.03 16.35 -10.74
C ILE A 38 -3.14 17.24 -9.87
N ALA A 39 -3.52 18.51 -9.68
CA ALA A 39 -2.74 19.44 -8.86
C ALA A 39 -2.57 18.96 -7.41
N ARG A 40 -3.62 18.35 -6.83
CA ARG A 40 -3.53 17.73 -5.50
C ARG A 40 -2.54 16.58 -5.49
N LYS A 41 -2.60 15.68 -6.47
CA LYS A 41 -1.70 14.52 -6.56
C LYS A 41 -0.24 14.95 -6.76
N ASP A 42 0.00 15.95 -7.59
CA ASP A 42 1.34 16.48 -7.84
C ASP A 42 1.93 17.06 -6.56
N LYS A 43 1.14 17.83 -5.80
CA LYS A 43 1.53 18.34 -4.48
C LYS A 43 1.87 17.20 -3.51
N GLU A 44 1.04 16.16 -3.44
CA GLU A 44 1.30 15.00 -2.58
C GLU A 44 2.59 14.27 -2.95
N LEU A 45 2.89 14.15 -4.25
CA LEU A 45 4.14 13.54 -4.75
C LEU A 45 5.36 14.38 -4.39
N LEU A 46 5.29 15.70 -4.56
CA LEU A 46 6.34 16.64 -4.17
C LEU A 46 6.64 16.54 -2.67
N GLU A 47 5.61 16.63 -1.83
CA GLU A 47 5.76 16.51 -0.37
C GLU A 47 6.31 15.15 0.05
N ALA A 48 5.93 14.07 -0.65
CA ALA A 48 6.46 12.73 -0.40
C ALA A 48 7.95 12.64 -0.77
N ALA A 49 8.36 13.20 -1.91
CA ALA A 49 9.75 13.24 -2.34
C ALA A 49 10.62 14.06 -1.37
N GLU A 50 10.14 15.23 -0.94
CA GLU A 50 10.80 16.05 0.08
C GLU A 50 10.98 15.29 1.40
N ARG A 51 9.92 14.61 1.87
CA ARG A 51 9.97 13.81 3.09
C ARG A 51 10.96 12.64 2.97
N GLN A 52 11.02 12.00 1.80
CA GLN A 52 12.00 10.94 1.53
C GLN A 52 13.43 11.48 1.54
N ALA A 53 13.70 12.60 0.86
CA ALA A 53 15.01 13.23 0.84
C ALA A 53 15.47 13.66 2.24
N ALA A 54 14.59 14.24 3.05
CA ALA A 54 14.88 14.60 4.43
C ALA A 54 15.23 13.37 5.29
N ARG A 55 14.53 12.25 5.06
CA ARG A 55 14.77 10.99 5.78
C ARG A 55 16.10 10.35 5.38
N ALA A 56 16.44 10.39 4.09
CA ALA A 56 17.72 9.92 3.56
C ALA A 56 18.90 10.74 4.10
N LEU A 57 18.74 12.06 4.23
CA LEU A 57 19.75 12.93 4.84
C LEU A 57 19.93 12.62 6.34
N ALA A 58 18.85 12.26 7.04
CA ALA A 58 18.88 11.93 8.46
C ALA A 58 19.50 10.55 8.74
N ASN A 59 19.22 9.55 7.88
CA ASN A 59 19.71 8.17 8.03
C ASN A 59 20.50 7.70 6.79
N PRO A 60 21.71 8.24 6.54
CA PRO A 60 22.47 8.00 5.31
C PRO A 60 23.04 6.57 5.14
N PHE A 61 22.81 5.65 6.09
CA PHE A 61 23.36 4.28 6.08
C PHE A 61 22.30 3.17 6.14
N GLU A 62 21.00 3.49 6.21
CA GLU A 62 19.92 2.50 6.31
C GLU A 62 19.16 2.37 4.98
N ASP A 63 19.86 1.99 3.90
CA ASP A 63 19.23 1.65 2.61
C ASP A 63 19.63 0.23 2.19
N ALA A 64 18.97 -0.77 2.78
CA ALA A 64 18.66 -1.98 2.03
C ALA A 64 17.15 -2.14 2.11
N PRO A 65 16.40 -2.05 1.00
CA PRO A 65 15.02 -2.50 1.02
C PRO A 65 15.08 -3.97 1.44
N ALA A 66 14.48 -4.30 2.58
CA ALA A 66 14.16 -5.68 2.87
C ALA A 66 13.17 -6.10 1.78
N GLU A 67 13.67 -6.67 0.68
CA GLU A 67 12.88 -7.59 -0.10
C GLU A 67 12.39 -8.63 0.92
N VAL A 68 11.12 -8.54 1.27
CA VAL A 68 10.38 -9.67 1.82
C VAL A 68 10.42 -10.74 0.73
N VAL A 69 11.47 -11.53 0.73
CA VAL A 69 11.50 -12.80 0.05
C VAL A 69 10.38 -13.60 0.70
N GLU A 70 9.23 -13.71 0.02
CA GLU A 70 8.25 -14.72 0.35
C GLU A 70 8.96 -16.06 0.25
N VAL A 71 9.37 -16.59 1.41
CA VAL A 71 9.83 -17.97 1.51
C VAL A 71 8.60 -18.81 1.19
N HIS A 72 8.51 -19.30 -0.04
CA HIS A 72 7.54 -20.32 -0.40
C HIS A 72 7.93 -21.58 0.36
N GLU A 73 7.34 -21.76 1.55
CA GLU A 73 7.36 -23.02 2.29
C GLU A 73 6.59 -24.05 1.45
N GLY A 74 7.30 -24.67 0.50
CA GLY A 74 6.84 -25.88 -0.17
C GLY A 74 6.71 -27.00 0.87
N PRO A 75 5.65 -27.81 0.82
CA PRO A 75 5.29 -28.70 1.91
C PRO A 75 6.37 -29.77 2.17
N ALA A 76 6.68 -29.95 3.45
CA ALA A 76 7.51 -31.03 3.95
C ALA A 76 7.01 -32.41 3.43
N PRO A 77 7.87 -33.24 2.81
CA PRO A 77 7.62 -34.66 2.75
C PRO A 77 8.08 -35.25 4.09
N ASP A 78 7.13 -35.41 5.01
CA ASP A 78 7.39 -36.18 6.22
C ASP A 78 7.56 -37.67 5.87
N GLU A 79 8.39 -38.29 6.69
CA GLU A 79 9.15 -39.50 6.49
C GLU A 79 8.32 -40.77 6.25
N THR A 80 8.84 -41.73 5.50
CA THR A 80 8.76 -43.16 5.89
C THR A 80 9.76 -44.03 5.10
N ALA A 81 10.55 -44.78 5.87
CA ALA A 81 11.35 -45.97 5.51
C ALA A 81 12.60 -45.70 4.64
N ALA A 82 13.84 -45.69 5.13
CA ALA A 82 14.49 -46.62 6.05
C ALA A 82 14.16 -48.10 5.76
N GLY A 83 15.03 -48.76 4.98
CA GLY A 83 15.04 -50.22 4.86
C GLY A 83 15.94 -50.75 3.74
N ALA A 84 17.17 -51.15 4.13
CA ALA A 84 18.02 -52.23 3.60
C ALA A 84 18.25 -52.32 2.06
N ALA A 85 19.48 -52.20 1.55
CA ALA A 85 20.60 -53.16 1.67
C ALA A 85 20.25 -54.57 1.14
N GLU A 86 21.00 -54.95 0.10
CA GLU A 86 21.03 -56.21 -0.70
C GLU A 86 20.14 -56.28 -1.93
#